data_AF-A0A6H0JQN3-F1
#
_entry.id   AF-A0A6H0JQN3-F1
#
_cell.length_a   1.000
_cell.length_b   1.000
_cell.length_c   1.000
_cell.angle_alpha   90.00
_cell.angle_beta   90.00
_cell.angle_gamma   90.00
#
_symmetry.space_group_name_H-M   'P 1'
#
loop_
_entity.id
_entity.type
_entity.pdbx_description
1 polymer ?
#
loop_
_entity_poly.entity_id
_entity_poly.type
_entity_poly.pdbx_seq_one_letter_code
_entity_poly.pdbx_strand_id
1 'polypeptide(L)'
;MEIFINKSEILGCLKLGFGLLCFVSMVGLLLLFLGFVCGQKWRCEWQKLTAFECGFDALSSTRSSFSMRFFLLALLFLVFDVEIVLLFPYIFSVSISWIKMSLYSKLYYFSFLLVLVLGLIHEMNEGTLDWKFD
;
A
#
# COMPACT_ATOMS: atom_id res chain seq x y z
N MET A 1 -0.24 -9.86 35.10
CA MET A 1 -0.24 -8.46 34.63
C MET A 1 -1.22 -8.43 33.48
N GLU A 2 -2.48 -8.31 33.88
CA GLU A 2 -3.62 -8.49 32.99
C GLU A 2 -3.65 -7.42 31.92
N ILE A 3 -4.00 -7.85 30.71
CA ILE A 3 -4.32 -7.04 29.55
C ILE A 3 -5.69 -6.39 29.84
N PHE A 4 -5.75 -5.51 30.84
CA PHE A 4 -6.90 -4.64 31.10
C PHE A 4 -6.73 -3.39 30.24
N ILE A 5 -6.78 -3.56 28.93
CA ILE A 5 -7.17 -2.46 28.06
C ILE A 5 -8.65 -2.26 28.35
N ASN A 6 -8.97 -1.23 29.13
CA ASN A 6 -10.32 -0.94 29.57
C ASN A 6 -11.25 -0.89 28.36
N LYS A 7 -12.31 -1.72 28.35
CA LYS A 7 -13.29 -1.77 27.25
C LYS A 7 -13.85 -0.38 26.91
N SER A 8 -13.88 0.54 27.88
CA SER A 8 -14.28 1.93 27.67
C SER A 8 -13.24 2.78 26.90
N GLU A 9 -11.94 2.57 27.12
CA GLU A 9 -10.85 3.25 26.39
C GLU A 9 -10.80 2.79 24.92
N ILE A 10 -10.96 1.47 24.67
CA ILE A 10 -11.04 0.94 23.30
C ILE A 10 -12.27 1.47 22.59
N LEU A 11 -13.43 1.48 23.25
CA LEU A 11 -14.67 2.00 22.66
C LEU A 11 -14.58 3.51 22.39
N GLY A 12 -13.87 4.25 23.23
CA GLY A 12 -13.58 5.68 23.03
C GLY A 12 -12.68 5.91 21.80
N CYS A 13 -11.57 5.18 21.70
CA CYS A 13 -10.66 5.23 20.56
C CYS A 13 -11.37 4.83 19.24
N LEU A 14 -12.23 3.81 19.30
CA LEU A 14 -13.01 3.35 18.15
C LEU A 14 -14.07 4.39 17.71
N LYS A 15 -14.77 5.02 18.65
CA LYS A 15 -15.72 6.11 18.34
C LYS A 15 -15.02 7.33 17.75
N LEU A 16 -13.85 7.68 18.28
CA LEU A 16 -13.05 8.81 17.81
C LEU A 16 -12.48 8.53 16.41
N GLY A 17 -11.97 7.32 16.18
CA GLY A 17 -11.51 6.86 14.87
C GLY A 17 -12.62 6.87 13.81
N PHE A 18 -13.81 6.34 14.16
CA PHE A 18 -14.96 6.40 13.26
C PHE A 18 -15.40 7.84 12.96
N GLY A 19 -15.38 8.72 13.97
CA GLY A 19 -15.65 10.15 13.79
C GLY A 19 -14.69 10.84 12.83
N LEU A 20 -13.38 10.57 12.95
CA LEU A 20 -12.36 11.10 12.04
C LEU A 20 -12.55 10.59 10.60
N LEU A 21 -12.84 9.30 10.42
CA LEU A 21 -13.11 8.72 9.09
C LEU A 21 -14.34 9.36 8.44
N CYS A 22 -15.42 9.57 9.20
CA CYS A 22 -16.60 10.29 8.72
C CYS A 22 -16.26 11.73 8.32
N PHE A 23 -15.46 12.44 9.12
CA PHE A 23 -15.07 13.81 8.80
C PHE A 23 -14.27 13.90 7.49
N VAL A 24 -13.26 13.04 7.31
CA VAL A 24 -12.42 13.03 6.09
C VAL A 24 -13.25 12.72 4.85
N SER A 25 -14.13 11.73 4.91
CA SER A 25 -15.01 11.39 3.78
C SER A 25 -16.01 12.50 3.45
N MET A 26 -16.56 13.19 4.47
CA MET A 26 -17.43 14.35 4.26
C MET A 26 -16.69 15.50 3.57
N VAL A 27 -15.46 15.82 3.98
CA VAL A 27 -14.66 16.86 3.33
C VAL A 27 -14.37 16.49 1.87
N GLY A 28 -14.02 15.22 1.59
CA GLY A 28 -13.80 14.74 0.23
C GLY A 28 -15.03 14.88 -0.67
N LEU A 29 -16.21 14.51 -0.16
CA LEU A 29 -17.48 14.67 -0.89
C LEU A 29 -17.83 16.15 -1.12
N LEU A 30 -17.56 17.01 -0.15
CA LEU A 30 -17.82 18.44 -0.25
C LEU A 30 -16.93 19.09 -1.32
N LEU A 31 -15.65 18.72 -1.37
CA LEU A 31 -14.73 19.17 -2.43
C LEU A 31 -15.16 18.68 -3.82
N LEU A 32 -15.60 17.42 -3.93
CA LEU A 32 -16.14 16.90 -5.20
C LEU A 32 -17.40 17.65 -5.62
N PHE A 33 -18.31 17.93 -4.70
CA PHE A 33 -19.52 18.70 -4.96
C PHE A 33 -19.21 20.13 -5.41
N LEU A 34 -18.28 20.81 -4.73
CA LEU A 34 -17.81 22.13 -5.14
C LEU A 34 -17.17 22.10 -6.53
N GLY A 35 -16.36 21.08 -6.84
CA GLY A 35 -15.79 20.89 -8.16
C GLY A 35 -16.84 20.67 -9.25
N PHE A 36 -17.95 19.99 -8.92
CA PHE A 36 -19.07 19.79 -9.85
C PHE A 36 -19.86 21.07 -10.09
N VAL A 37 -20.14 21.86 -9.04
CA VAL A 37 -20.89 23.12 -9.14
C VAL A 37 -20.07 24.24 -9.82
N CYS A 38 -18.78 24.34 -9.49
CA CYS A 38 -17.88 25.35 -10.05
C CYS A 38 -17.42 24.99 -11.48
N GLY A 39 -17.35 23.68 -11.79
CA GLY A 39 -16.97 23.21 -13.11
C GLY A 39 -17.99 23.60 -14.18
N GLN A 40 -17.54 24.31 -15.22
CA GLN A 40 -18.36 24.67 -16.39
C GLN A 40 -18.64 23.45 -17.33
N LYS A 41 -18.94 22.28 -16.75
CA LYS A 41 -19.21 21.03 -17.49
C LYS A 41 -20.47 21.09 -18.35
N TRP A 42 -21.28 22.15 -18.23
CA TRP A 42 -22.47 22.38 -19.07
C TRP A 42 -22.13 22.68 -20.54
N ARG A 43 -20.92 23.15 -20.85
CA ARG A 43 -20.49 23.34 -22.25
C ARG A 43 -19.90 22.04 -22.80
N CYS A 44 -20.77 21.16 -23.28
CA CYS A 44 -20.37 19.95 -24.00
C CYS A 44 -19.97 20.30 -25.44
N GLU A 45 -18.68 20.53 -25.67
CA GLU A 45 -18.11 20.65 -27.01
C GLU A 45 -17.67 19.26 -27.49
N TRP A 46 -18.13 18.83 -28.66
CA TRP A 46 -17.82 17.50 -29.22
C TRP A 46 -16.32 17.24 -29.38
N GLN A 47 -15.53 18.27 -29.71
CA GLN A 47 -14.07 18.14 -29.82
C GLN A 47 -13.37 17.86 -28.47
N LYS A 48 -13.99 18.21 -27.33
CA LYS A 48 -13.46 17.89 -25.99
C LYS A 48 -13.82 16.48 -25.53
N LEU A 49 -14.73 15.80 -26.24
CA LEU A 49 -15.20 14.46 -25.92
C LEU A 49 -14.38 13.36 -26.62
N THR A 50 -13.49 13.73 -27.55
CA THR A 50 -12.57 12.81 -28.21
C THR A 50 -11.27 12.66 -27.40
N ALA A 51 -10.74 11.43 -27.29
CA ALA A 51 -9.53 11.15 -26.50
C ALA A 51 -8.27 11.84 -27.04
N PHE A 52 -8.23 12.16 -28.33
CA PHE A 52 -7.10 12.80 -29.00
C PHE A 52 -7.56 13.92 -29.91
N GLU A 53 -6.83 15.05 -29.90
CA GLU A 53 -7.05 16.18 -30.82
C GLU A 53 -6.47 15.91 -32.23
N CYS A 54 -5.59 14.91 -32.36
CA CYS A 54 -4.90 14.58 -33.60
C CYS A 54 -5.74 13.75 -34.60
N GLY A 55 -7.00 13.43 -34.29
CA GLY A 55 -7.89 12.70 -35.21
C GLY A 55 -7.56 11.22 -35.40
N PHE A 56 -6.68 10.65 -34.57
CA PHE A 56 -6.39 9.23 -34.56
C PHE A 56 -7.36 8.52 -33.61
N ASP A 57 -8.21 7.65 -34.15
CA ASP A 57 -8.88 6.64 -33.34
C ASP A 57 -7.83 5.68 -32.80
N ALA A 58 -8.02 5.20 -31.57
CA ALA A 58 -7.18 4.18 -30.98
C ALA A 58 -7.38 2.83 -31.72
N LEU A 59 -6.85 2.73 -32.93
CA LEU A 59 -6.63 1.47 -33.62
C LEU A 59 -5.41 0.81 -32.97
N SER A 60 -5.62 0.18 -31.82
CA SER A 60 -4.67 -0.80 -31.33
C SER A 60 -5.38 -1.86 -30.51
N SER A 61 -4.95 -3.10 -30.73
CA SER A 61 -5.37 -4.26 -29.96
C SER A 61 -5.33 -3.96 -28.46
N THR A 62 -6.39 -4.33 -27.73
CA THR A 62 -6.50 -4.17 -26.27
C THR A 62 -5.37 -4.86 -25.47
N ARG A 63 -4.58 -5.72 -26.14
CA ARG A 63 -3.38 -6.36 -25.57
C ARG A 63 -2.13 -5.68 -26.10
N SER A 64 -1.63 -4.70 -25.36
CA SER A 64 -0.25 -4.25 -25.48
C SER A 64 0.67 -5.25 -24.77
N SER A 65 1.90 -5.40 -25.26
CA SER A 65 2.92 -6.20 -24.58
C SER A 65 3.22 -5.58 -23.22
N PHE A 66 2.87 -6.30 -22.15
CA PHE A 66 3.16 -5.89 -20.78
C PHE A 66 4.61 -6.20 -20.44
N SER A 67 5.31 -5.30 -19.74
CA SER A 67 6.68 -5.54 -19.31
C SER A 67 6.72 -6.41 -18.06
N MET A 68 7.38 -7.56 -18.13
CA MET A 68 7.52 -8.51 -17.00
C MET A 68 8.12 -7.88 -15.73
N ARG A 69 8.90 -6.80 -15.86
CA ARG A 69 9.52 -6.07 -14.74
C ARG A 69 8.50 -5.48 -13.77
N PHE A 70 7.43 -4.85 -14.27
CA PHE A 70 6.38 -4.30 -13.39
C PHE A 70 5.62 -5.40 -12.65
N PHE A 71 5.48 -6.59 -13.26
CA PHE A 71 4.88 -7.74 -12.58
C PHE A 71 5.79 -8.29 -11.48
N LEU A 72 7.08 -8.44 -11.74
CA LEU A 72 8.06 -8.88 -10.74
C LEU A 72 8.12 -7.91 -9.55
N LEU A 73 8.09 -6.60 -9.80
CA LEU A 73 8.06 -5.60 -8.74
C LEU A 73 6.79 -5.67 -7.89
N ALA A 74 5.62 -5.91 -8.51
CA ALA A 74 4.36 -6.11 -7.80
C ALA A 74 4.37 -7.38 -6.96
N LEU A 75 4.93 -8.47 -7.48
CA LEU A 75 5.08 -9.74 -6.76
C LEU A 75 6.04 -9.61 -5.58
N LEU A 76 7.17 -8.93 -5.78
CA LEU A 76 8.14 -8.61 -4.72
C LEU A 76 7.50 -7.77 -3.61
N PHE A 77 6.77 -6.72 -3.98
CA PHE A 77 6.04 -5.90 -3.01
C PHE A 77 5.03 -6.72 -2.20
N LEU A 78 4.28 -7.61 -2.85
CA LEU A 78 3.29 -8.47 -2.18
C LEU A 78 3.95 -9.38 -1.13
N VAL A 79 5.07 -10.02 -1.46
CA VAL A 79 5.78 -10.90 -0.52
C VAL A 79 6.34 -10.11 0.65
N PHE A 80 7.03 -8.98 0.39
CA PHE A 80 7.58 -8.14 1.45
C PHE A 80 6.50 -7.54 2.36
N ASP A 81 5.33 -7.18 1.83
CA ASP A 81 4.22 -6.67 2.64
C ASP A 81 3.68 -7.75 3.61
N VAL A 82 3.49 -8.99 3.12
CA VAL A 82 3.09 -10.13 3.95
C VAL A 82 4.12 -10.41 5.05
N GLU A 83 5.41 -10.32 4.73
CA GLU A 83 6.49 -10.55 5.70
C GLU A 83 6.54 -9.46 6.78
N ILE A 84 6.29 -8.20 6.43
CA ILE A 84 6.20 -7.09 7.40
C ILE A 84 5.02 -7.28 8.34
N VAL A 85 3.86 -7.72 7.82
CA VAL A 85 2.68 -8.02 8.66
C VAL A 85 3.00 -9.11 9.69
N LEU A 86 3.80 -10.12 9.32
CA LEU A 86 4.26 -11.16 10.25
C LEU A 86 5.29 -10.66 11.27
N LEU A 87 6.15 -9.70 10.90
CA LEU A 87 7.13 -9.09 11.81
C LEU A 87 6.47 -8.20 12.89
N PHE A 88 5.39 -7.52 12.55
CA PHE A 88 4.74 -6.53 13.42
C PHE A 88 4.39 -7.04 14.84
N PRO A 89 3.68 -8.17 15.03
CA PRO A 89 3.38 -8.68 16.37
C PRO A 89 4.63 -9.10 17.15
N TYR A 90 5.66 -9.58 16.48
CA TYR A 90 6.91 -9.97 17.13
C TYR A 90 7.66 -8.76 17.69
N ILE A 91 7.72 -7.65 16.94
CA ILE A 91 8.34 -6.39 17.40
C ILE A 91 7.66 -5.89 18.68
N PHE A 92 6.33 -5.99 18.75
CA PHE A 92 5.57 -5.63 19.94
C PHE A 92 5.86 -6.57 21.14
N SER A 93 6.03 -7.86 20.90
CA SER A 93 6.41 -8.82 21.96
C SER A 93 7.82 -8.54 22.52
N VAL A 94 8.75 -8.20 21.64
CA VAL A 94 10.13 -7.80 21.96
C VAL A 94 10.15 -6.56 22.85
N SER A 95 9.37 -5.53 22.52
CA SER A 95 9.36 -4.27 23.29
C SER A 95 8.88 -4.46 24.73
N ILE A 96 7.96 -5.40 24.96
CA ILE A 96 7.40 -5.69 26.28
C ILE A 96 8.29 -6.63 27.10
N SER A 97 8.92 -7.63 26.47
CA SER A 97 9.44 -8.80 27.20
C SER A 97 10.80 -9.33 26.74
N TRP A 98 11.68 -8.48 26.20
CA TRP A 98 13.00 -8.87 25.68
C TRP A 98 13.82 -9.82 26.57
N ILE A 99 13.94 -9.50 27.86
CA ILE A 99 14.77 -10.27 28.82
C ILE A 99 14.17 -11.65 29.13
N LYS A 100 12.83 -11.76 29.12
CA LYS A 100 12.12 -13.00 29.42
C LYS A 100 11.98 -13.92 28.20
N MET A 101 12.34 -13.43 27.01
CA MET A 101 12.16 -14.15 25.76
C MET A 101 13.21 -15.26 25.60
N SER A 102 12.74 -16.46 25.24
CA SER A 102 13.60 -17.62 25.00
C SER A 102 14.65 -17.35 23.92
N LEU A 103 15.85 -17.90 24.10
CA LEU A 103 16.93 -17.83 23.10
C LEU A 103 16.49 -18.37 21.73
N TYR A 104 15.68 -19.44 21.71
CA TYR A 104 15.15 -20.01 20.47
C TYR A 104 14.29 -19.01 19.69
N SER A 105 13.42 -18.26 20.38
CA SER A 105 12.57 -17.25 19.74
C SER A 105 13.41 -16.16 19.04
N LYS A 106 14.49 -15.73 19.69
CA LYS A 106 15.40 -14.71 19.13
C LYS A 106 16.15 -15.24 17.91
N LEU A 107 16.58 -16.50 17.95
CA LEU A 107 17.24 -17.15 16.81
C LEU A 107 16.30 -17.30 15.62
N TYR A 108 15.04 -17.71 15.83
CA TYR A 108 14.05 -17.81 14.75
C TYR A 108 13.81 -16.46 14.07
N TYR A 109 13.62 -15.40 14.84
CA TYR A 109 13.46 -14.06 14.29
C TYR A 109 14.70 -13.60 13.50
N PHE A 110 15.89 -13.85 14.03
CA PHE A 110 17.13 -13.51 13.32
C PHE A 110 17.26 -14.30 12.01
N SER A 111 16.93 -15.59 12.02
CA SER A 111 16.94 -16.41 10.80
C SER A 111 15.91 -15.92 9.77
N PHE A 112 14.74 -15.47 10.22
CA PHE A 112 13.70 -14.91 9.36
C PHE A 112 14.15 -13.60 8.71
N LEU A 113 14.77 -12.68 9.48
CA LEU A 113 15.39 -11.48 8.92
C LEU A 113 16.53 -11.80 7.93
N LEU A 114 17.31 -12.84 8.19
CA LEU A 114 18.39 -13.24 7.31
C LEU A 114 17.86 -13.71 5.95
N VAL A 115 16.77 -14.49 5.94
CA VAL A 115 16.10 -14.90 4.70
C VAL A 115 15.59 -13.70 3.91
N LEU A 116 15.00 -12.71 4.57
CA LEU A 116 14.55 -11.46 3.93
C LEU A 116 15.69 -10.72 3.21
N VAL A 117 16.80 -10.53 3.91
CA VAL A 117 17.97 -9.82 3.36
C VAL A 117 18.58 -10.61 2.21
N LEU A 118 18.73 -11.93 2.34
CA LEU A 118 19.26 -12.78 1.27
C LEU A 118 18.35 -12.81 0.04
N GLY A 119 17.03 -12.89 0.23
CA GLY A 119 16.06 -12.84 -0.86
C GLY A 119 16.13 -11.52 -1.62
N LEU A 120 16.26 -10.40 -0.91
CA LEU A 120 16.42 -9.08 -1.54
C LEU A 120 17.74 -8.99 -2.33
N ILE A 121 18.86 -9.44 -1.74
CA ILE A 121 20.16 -9.43 -2.42
C ILE A 121 20.13 -10.29 -3.69
N HIS A 122 19.48 -11.45 -3.63
CA HIS A 122 19.32 -12.32 -4.80
C HIS A 122 18.60 -11.59 -5.94
N GLU A 123 17.48 -10.94 -5.63
CA GLU A 123 16.70 -10.19 -6.64
C GLU A 123 17.45 -8.97 -7.18
N MET A 124 18.26 -8.30 -6.33
CA MET A 124 19.13 -7.21 -6.77
C MET A 124 20.17 -7.69 -7.78
N ASN A 125 20.74 -8.88 -7.58
CA ASN A 125 21.76 -9.43 -8.48
C ASN A 125 21.17 -9.86 -9.85
N GLU A 126 19.89 -10.25 -9.88
CA GLU A 126 19.17 -10.54 -11.13
C GLU A 126 18.82 -9.27 -11.94
N GLY A 127 19.05 -8.07 -11.37
CA GLY A 127 18.86 -6.80 -12.08
C GLY A 127 17.39 -6.45 -12.34
N THR A 128 16.45 -7.14 -11.70
CA THR A 128 15.01 -6.84 -11.78
C THR A 128 14.68 -5.42 -11.31
N LEU A 129 15.51 -4.88 -10.41
CA LEU A 129 15.36 -3.55 -9.80
C LEU A 129 16.04 -2.42 -10.61
N ASP A 130 16.85 -2.75 -11.61
CA ASP A 130 17.58 -1.76 -12.40
C ASP A 130 16.74 -1.22 -13.57
N TRP A 131 16.58 0.10 -13.59
CA TRP A 131 16.02 0.84 -14.71
C TRP A 131 17.10 1.20 -15.74
N LYS A 132 17.31 0.34 -16.74
CA LYS A 132 17.98 0.82 -17.95
C LYS A 132 16.99 1.67 -18.75
N PHE A 133 17.28 2.97 -18.81
CA PHE A 133 16.84 3.83 -19.90
C PHE A 133 17.68 3.46 -21.12
N ASP A 134 17.32 2.39 -21.82
CA ASP A 134 17.75 2.16 -23.20
C ASP A 134 16.58 2.51 -24.13
#